data_AF-A0A6N7APH6-F1
#
_entry.id   AF-A0A6N7APH6-F1
#
_cell.length_a   1.000
_cell.length_b   1.000
_cell.length_c   1.000
_cell.angle_alpha   90.00
_cell.angle_beta   90.00
_cell.angle_gamma   90.00
#
_symmetry.space_group_name_H-M   'P 1'
#
loop_
_entity.id
_entity.type
_entity.pdbx_description
1 polymer ?
#
loop_
_entity_poly.entity_id
_entity_poly.type
_entity_poly.pdbx_seq_one_letter_code
_entity_poly.pdbx_strand_id
1 'polypeptide(L)'
;MNGTNDKKELTMKKSIEKELQSLSGQFPDWDNVMRRYHIQIHENDGDISDKHVQTSIELHNIFEKILMLCSTYGDFKDTWNFPAKIKVYPFGQETIIESQKMGIMFFFGLYHSDMLLHSYLQHPLYIKNMPDEFWSHFIELQSLGDFHFLENAVPSSVEAHKIMKELKNTKSNIFQLIRNYVLLEIYQGGSIDLGSIEIKWPVTTPWEQIIKNGVKAFSRFYKINYMLYRMNYLHINRRKP
;
A
#
# COMPACT_ATOMS: atom_id res chain seq x y z
N MET A 1 19.85 -13.45 21.01
CA MET A 1 19.65 -14.36 19.86
C MET A 1 19.27 -13.53 18.62
N ASN A 2 20.16 -12.67 18.09
CA ASN A 2 19.86 -11.76 16.96
C ASN A 2 20.52 -12.16 15.62
N GLY A 3 21.52 -13.06 15.62
CA GLY A 3 22.36 -13.31 14.45
C GLY A 3 21.69 -13.98 13.24
N THR A 4 20.50 -14.55 13.38
CA THR A 4 19.81 -15.24 12.26
C THR A 4 18.96 -14.27 11.43
N ASN A 5 18.37 -13.24 12.06
CA ASN A 5 17.61 -12.21 11.34
C ASN A 5 18.54 -11.28 10.56
N ASP A 6 19.67 -10.89 11.16
CA ASP A 6 20.64 -9.99 10.51
C ASP A 6 21.25 -10.60 9.25
N LYS A 7 21.53 -11.91 9.25
CA LYS A 7 22.06 -12.63 8.06
C LYS A 7 21.04 -12.73 6.93
N LYS A 8 19.76 -12.95 7.26
CA LYS A 8 18.68 -13.01 6.26
C LYS A 8 18.44 -11.64 5.63
N GLU A 9 18.35 -10.60 6.46
CA GLU A 9 18.19 -9.23 5.99
C GLU A 9 19.35 -8.78 5.09
N LEU A 10 20.58 -9.15 5.44
CA LEU A 10 21.77 -8.88 4.63
C LEU A 10 21.74 -9.60 3.28
N THR A 11 21.28 -10.86 3.26
CA THR A 11 21.17 -11.64 2.01
C THR A 11 20.10 -11.07 1.09
N MET A 12 18.96 -10.67 1.65
CA MET A 12 17.86 -10.03 0.94
C MET A 12 18.29 -8.70 0.33
N LYS A 13 18.99 -7.85 1.12
CA LYS A 13 19.56 -6.57 0.64
C LYS A 13 20.50 -6.76 -0.54
N LYS A 14 21.41 -7.73 -0.47
CA LYS A 14 22.34 -8.02 -1.58
C LYS A 14 21.61 -8.53 -2.84
N SER A 15 20.53 -9.28 -2.68
CA SER A 15 19.79 -9.81 -3.83
C SER A 15 19.00 -8.73 -4.56
N ILE A 16 18.33 -7.83 -3.84
CA ILE A 16 17.60 -6.72 -4.47
C ILE A 16 18.55 -5.71 -5.13
N GLU A 17 19.71 -5.43 -4.53
CA GLU A 17 20.73 -4.55 -5.12
C GLU A 17 21.22 -5.05 -6.48
N LYS A 18 21.41 -6.36 -6.62
CA LYS A 18 21.81 -6.98 -7.90
C LYS A 18 20.72 -6.83 -8.97
N GLU A 19 19.45 -7.01 -8.60
CA GLU A 19 18.32 -6.83 -9.53
C GLU A 19 18.13 -5.35 -9.89
N LEU A 20 18.39 -4.42 -8.96
CA LEU A 20 18.35 -2.98 -9.27
C LEU A 20 19.48 -2.57 -10.23
N GLN A 21 20.66 -3.16 -10.10
CA GLN A 21 21.76 -2.95 -11.03
C GLN A 21 21.45 -3.49 -12.44
N SER A 22 20.76 -4.63 -12.56
CA SER A 22 20.34 -5.13 -13.88
C SER A 22 19.23 -4.27 -14.50
N LEU A 23 18.35 -3.69 -13.67
CA LEU A 23 17.26 -2.82 -14.11
C LEU A 23 17.68 -1.38 -14.40
N SER A 24 18.84 -0.93 -13.93
CA SER A 24 19.25 0.48 -14.06
C SER A 24 19.31 0.96 -15.51
N GLY A 25 19.59 0.05 -16.45
CA GLY A 25 19.57 0.35 -17.89
C GLY A 25 18.17 0.61 -18.46
N GLN A 26 17.09 0.19 -17.77
CA GLN A 26 15.70 0.36 -18.19
C GLN A 26 15.05 1.62 -17.62
N PHE A 27 15.62 2.20 -16.55
CA PHE A 27 15.06 3.38 -15.88
C PHE A 27 14.85 4.59 -16.82
N PRO A 28 15.76 4.91 -17.76
CA PRO A 28 15.52 5.99 -18.71
C PRO A 28 14.29 5.76 -19.60
N ASP A 29 14.00 4.51 -19.97
CA ASP A 29 12.81 4.18 -20.74
C ASP A 29 11.55 4.31 -19.88
N TRP A 30 11.63 3.94 -18.59
CA TRP A 30 10.53 4.11 -17.65
C TRP A 30 10.19 5.59 -17.44
N ASP A 31 11.20 6.45 -17.29
CA ASP A 31 11.03 7.90 -17.26
C ASP A 31 10.35 8.42 -18.53
N ASN A 32 10.69 7.84 -19.67
CA ASN A 32 10.13 8.22 -20.96
C ASN A 32 8.66 7.81 -21.10
N VAL A 33 8.29 6.63 -20.60
CA VAL A 33 6.88 6.17 -20.50
C VAL A 33 6.08 7.08 -19.57
N MET A 34 6.60 7.37 -18.38
CA MET A 34 5.96 8.27 -17.41
C MET A 34 5.72 9.66 -18.01
N ARG A 35 6.73 10.23 -18.68
CA ARG A 35 6.62 11.53 -19.33
C ARG A 35 5.55 11.54 -20.43
N ARG A 36 5.52 10.52 -21.29
CA ARG A 36 4.48 10.41 -22.33
C ARG A 36 3.09 10.29 -21.72
N TYR A 37 2.94 9.50 -20.66
CA TYR A 37 1.67 9.35 -19.95
C TYR A 37 1.20 10.69 -19.37
N HIS A 38 2.10 11.45 -18.74
CA HIS A 38 1.77 12.76 -18.16
C HIS A 38 1.34 13.78 -19.22
N ILE A 39 2.06 13.86 -20.35
CA ILE A 39 1.69 14.74 -21.48
C ILE A 39 0.28 14.38 -21.98
N GLN A 40 0.00 13.09 -22.16
CA GLN A 40 -1.30 12.63 -22.66
C GLN A 40 -2.46 12.95 -21.72
N ILE A 41 -2.28 12.90 -20.39
CA ILE A 41 -3.35 13.27 -19.45
C ILE A 41 -3.74 14.74 -19.60
N HIS A 42 -2.77 15.63 -19.83
CA HIS A 42 -3.04 17.08 -19.97
C HIS A 42 -3.57 17.49 -21.34
N GLU A 43 -3.22 16.73 -22.39
CA GLU A 43 -3.63 17.01 -23.77
C GLU A 43 -5.00 16.39 -24.14
N ASN A 44 -5.54 15.49 -23.32
CA ASN A 44 -6.78 14.78 -23.66
C ASN A 44 -8.05 15.56 -23.27
N ASP A 45 -8.85 15.94 -24.27
CA ASP A 45 -10.18 16.55 -24.15
C ASP A 45 -11.29 15.55 -23.73
N GLY A 46 -10.94 14.46 -23.06
CA GLY A 46 -11.87 13.49 -22.48
C GLY A 46 -12.10 12.20 -23.27
N ASP A 47 -11.48 12.01 -24.44
CA ASP A 47 -11.58 10.75 -25.21
C ASP A 47 -10.31 9.89 -25.07
N ILE A 48 -10.46 8.59 -24.81
CA ILE A 48 -9.32 7.67 -24.61
C ILE A 48 -8.82 7.20 -25.97
N SER A 49 -7.74 7.81 -26.46
CA SER A 49 -7.10 7.39 -27.72
C SER A 49 -6.34 6.07 -27.58
N ASP A 50 -6.15 5.35 -28.69
CA ASP A 50 -5.31 4.13 -28.74
C ASP A 50 -3.89 4.36 -28.22
N LYS A 51 -3.34 5.58 -28.43
CA LYS A 51 -2.03 5.97 -27.90
C LYS A 51 -2.03 6.05 -26.37
N HIS A 52 -3.11 6.57 -25.78
CA HIS A 52 -3.29 6.60 -24.33
C HIS A 52 -3.40 5.19 -23.76
N VAL A 53 -4.18 4.31 -24.41
CA VAL A 53 -4.29 2.89 -24.02
C VAL A 53 -2.91 2.22 -24.06
N GLN A 54 -2.17 2.38 -25.15
CA GLN A 54 -0.84 1.78 -25.29
C GLN A 54 0.14 2.26 -24.21
N THR A 55 0.15 3.57 -23.95
CA THR A 55 1.03 4.14 -22.91
C THR A 55 0.62 3.69 -21.51
N SER A 56 -0.69 3.52 -21.26
CA SER A 56 -1.22 2.97 -20.00
C SER A 56 -0.84 1.51 -19.79
N ILE A 57 -0.79 0.70 -20.85
CA ILE A 57 -0.31 -0.68 -20.80
C ILE A 57 1.18 -0.73 -20.47
N GLU A 58 2.00 0.10 -21.13
CA GLU A 58 3.43 0.19 -20.85
C GLU A 58 3.69 0.60 -19.39
N LEU A 59 2.92 1.57 -18.89
CA LEU A 59 3.01 2.03 -17.51
C LEU A 59 2.56 0.94 -16.52
N HIS A 60 1.50 0.21 -16.84
CA HIS A 60 1.05 -0.94 -16.05
C HIS A 60 2.14 -2.01 -15.93
N ASN A 61 2.85 -2.33 -17.02
CA ASN A 61 3.95 -3.30 -17.00
C ASN A 61 5.10 -2.86 -16.08
N ILE A 62 5.41 -1.56 -16.02
CA ILE A 62 6.40 -1.01 -15.08
C ILE A 62 5.94 -1.23 -13.64
N PHE A 63 4.68 -0.87 -13.34
CA PHE A 63 4.13 -1.04 -12.00
C PHE A 63 4.05 -2.50 -11.58
N GLU A 64 3.69 -3.40 -12.51
CA GLU A 64 3.62 -4.84 -12.26
C GLU A 64 5.01 -5.38 -11.91
N LYS A 65 6.03 -4.97 -12.67
CA LYS A 65 7.43 -5.31 -12.37
C LYS A 65 7.82 -4.83 -10.97
N ILE A 66 7.43 -3.63 -10.56
CA ILE A 66 7.72 -3.10 -9.22
C ILE A 66 7.01 -3.93 -8.13
N LEU A 67 5.73 -4.26 -8.29
CA LEU A 67 5.02 -5.11 -7.33
C LEU A 67 5.60 -6.52 -7.27
N MET A 68 6.04 -7.08 -8.40
CA MET A 68 6.73 -8.37 -8.43
C MET A 68 8.05 -8.33 -7.67
N LEU A 69 8.82 -7.23 -7.76
CA LEU A 69 10.02 -7.05 -6.95
C LEU A 69 9.65 -6.97 -5.46
N CYS A 70 8.62 -6.21 -5.10
CA CYS A 70 8.16 -6.09 -3.72
C CYS A 70 7.76 -7.44 -3.13
N SER A 71 6.96 -8.22 -3.87
CA SER A 71 6.47 -9.53 -3.43
C SER A 71 7.56 -10.61 -3.41
N THR A 72 8.55 -10.53 -4.30
CA THR A 72 9.68 -11.47 -4.34
C THR A 72 10.68 -11.21 -3.22
N TYR A 73 11.01 -9.95 -2.97
CA TYR A 73 12.08 -9.55 -2.04
C TYR A 73 11.58 -9.17 -0.64
N GLY A 74 10.31 -9.39 -0.31
CA GLY A 74 9.76 -9.07 1.00
C GLY A 74 9.70 -10.22 2.02
N ASP A 75 10.23 -11.40 1.69
CA ASP A 75 10.29 -12.63 2.52
C ASP A 75 8.91 -13.08 3.04
N PHE A 76 7.95 -13.27 2.12
CA PHE A 76 6.59 -13.69 2.46
C PHE A 76 6.40 -15.20 2.36
N LYS A 77 5.63 -15.75 3.30
CA LYS A 77 5.06 -17.11 3.18
C LYS A 77 3.67 -17.01 2.57
N ASP A 78 3.62 -16.58 1.32
CA ASP A 78 2.42 -16.30 0.54
C ASP A 78 2.64 -16.63 -0.95
N THR A 79 1.54 -16.70 -1.67
CA THR A 79 1.48 -16.80 -3.13
C THR A 79 0.68 -15.62 -3.66
N TRP A 80 1.05 -15.13 -4.83
CA TRP A 80 0.56 -13.86 -5.34
C TRP A 80 -0.18 -14.02 -6.66
N ASN A 81 -1.33 -13.35 -6.78
CA ASN A 81 -2.11 -13.30 -8.01
C ASN A 81 -2.06 -11.89 -8.60
N PHE A 82 -1.76 -11.81 -9.90
CA PHE A 82 -1.95 -10.60 -10.68
C PHE A 82 -3.25 -10.74 -11.48
N PRO A 83 -4.16 -9.75 -11.45
CA PRO A 83 -5.38 -9.79 -12.24
C PRO A 83 -5.06 -9.85 -13.74
N ALA A 84 -5.74 -10.72 -14.49
CA ALA A 84 -5.51 -10.88 -15.93
C ALA A 84 -6.00 -9.69 -16.79
N LYS A 85 -6.76 -8.75 -16.20
CA LYS A 85 -7.37 -7.63 -16.93
C LYS A 85 -6.82 -6.31 -16.43
N ILE A 86 -6.21 -5.55 -17.34
CA ILE A 86 -5.78 -4.18 -17.11
C ILE A 86 -7.01 -3.27 -17.23
N LYS A 87 -7.21 -2.40 -16.23
CA LYS A 87 -8.14 -1.28 -16.32
C LYS A 87 -7.34 -0.04 -16.68
N VAL A 88 -7.81 0.71 -17.66
CA VAL A 88 -7.24 2.01 -18.06
C VAL A 88 -8.13 3.08 -17.47
N TYR A 89 -7.51 4.02 -16.75
CA TYR A 89 -8.23 5.13 -16.14
C TYR A 89 -7.79 6.46 -16.77
N PRO A 90 -8.71 7.41 -16.94
CA PRO A 90 -8.39 8.71 -17.55
C PRO A 90 -7.50 9.58 -16.66
N PHE A 91 -7.52 9.37 -15.34
CA PHE A 91 -6.77 10.14 -14.36
C PHE A 91 -6.01 9.23 -13.41
N GLY A 92 -4.77 8.93 -13.77
CA GLY A 92 -3.92 8.00 -13.05
C GLY A 92 -4.01 6.58 -13.60
N GLN A 93 -3.05 5.76 -13.21
CA GLN A 93 -2.97 4.36 -13.63
C GLN A 93 -2.41 3.56 -12.47
N GLU A 94 -2.91 2.35 -12.27
CA GLU A 94 -2.41 1.47 -11.22
C GLU A 94 -2.39 0.01 -11.68
N THR A 95 -1.69 -0.79 -10.91
CA THR A 95 -1.74 -2.24 -10.96
C THR A 95 -1.98 -2.80 -9.57
N ILE A 96 -2.37 -4.06 -9.52
CA ILE A 96 -2.82 -4.73 -8.30
C ILE A 96 -2.12 -6.08 -8.19
N ILE A 97 -1.73 -6.44 -6.98
CA ILE A 97 -1.33 -7.80 -6.62
C ILE A 97 -2.16 -8.26 -5.42
N GLU A 98 -2.68 -9.48 -5.48
CA GLU A 98 -3.50 -10.08 -4.42
C GLU A 98 -2.74 -11.17 -3.67
N SER A 99 -2.76 -11.11 -2.34
CA SER A 99 -2.29 -12.20 -1.47
C SER A 99 -3.31 -13.33 -1.48
N GLN A 100 -2.93 -14.52 -1.95
CA GLN A 100 -3.81 -15.70 -1.91
C GLN A 100 -4.13 -16.13 -0.47
N LYS A 101 -3.21 -15.91 0.47
CA LYS A 101 -3.38 -16.31 1.86
C LYS A 101 -4.40 -15.45 2.62
N MET A 102 -4.37 -14.14 2.42
CA MET A 102 -5.18 -13.19 3.16
C MET A 102 -6.40 -12.70 2.37
N GLY A 103 -6.38 -12.85 1.04
CA GLY A 103 -7.41 -12.30 0.15
C GLY A 103 -7.38 -10.78 0.06
N ILE A 104 -6.23 -10.15 0.35
CA ILE A 104 -6.07 -8.70 0.34
C ILE A 104 -5.29 -8.24 -0.89
N MET A 105 -5.69 -7.09 -1.42
CA MET A 105 -5.08 -6.44 -2.56
C MET A 105 -4.10 -5.34 -2.12
N PHE A 106 -2.97 -5.28 -2.81
CA PHE A 106 -2.00 -4.19 -2.73
C PHE A 106 -1.95 -3.51 -4.09
N PHE A 107 -2.00 -2.19 -4.07
CA PHE A 107 -2.14 -1.36 -5.25
C PHE A 107 -0.88 -0.53 -5.40
N PHE A 108 -0.31 -0.49 -6.59
CA PHE A 108 0.81 0.38 -6.91
C PHE A 108 0.51 1.15 -8.20
N GLY A 109 0.68 2.46 -8.18
CA GLY A 109 0.28 3.27 -9.30
C GLY A 109 0.80 4.69 -9.26
N LEU A 110 0.27 5.47 -10.19
CA LEU A 110 0.49 6.90 -10.33
C LEU A 110 -0.85 7.61 -10.20
N TYR A 111 -0.90 8.60 -9.32
CA TYR A 111 -2.00 9.53 -9.23
C TYR A 111 -1.44 10.96 -9.15
N HIS A 112 -1.90 11.83 -10.04
CA HIS A 112 -1.33 13.17 -10.25
C HIS A 112 0.20 13.14 -10.46
N SER A 113 0.97 13.64 -9.50
CA SER A 113 2.44 13.75 -9.55
C SER A 113 3.12 12.82 -8.54
N ASP A 114 2.38 11.85 -8.00
CA ASP A 114 2.88 10.93 -6.98
C ASP A 114 2.69 9.48 -7.40
N MET A 115 3.77 8.72 -7.24
CA MET A 115 3.74 7.27 -7.22
C MET A 115 3.24 6.83 -5.86
N LEU A 116 2.31 5.89 -5.81
CA LEU A 116 1.68 5.46 -4.57
C LEU A 116 1.64 3.94 -4.43
N LEU A 117 1.83 3.47 -3.20
CA LEU A 117 1.53 2.12 -2.77
C LEU A 117 0.44 2.20 -1.70
N HIS A 118 -0.68 1.49 -1.87
CA HIS A 118 -1.75 1.48 -0.88
C HIS A 118 -2.42 0.10 -0.71
N SER A 119 -3.09 -0.08 0.42
CA SER A 119 -3.89 -1.28 0.72
C SER A 119 -4.91 -0.97 1.82
N TYR A 120 -6.05 -1.67 1.81
CA TYR A 120 -7.07 -1.55 2.85
C TYR A 120 -6.61 -2.23 4.15
N LEU A 121 -7.11 -1.76 5.31
CA LEU A 121 -6.89 -2.46 6.58
C LEU A 121 -7.89 -3.60 6.74
N GLN A 122 -7.40 -4.83 6.83
CA GLN A 122 -8.23 -6.02 6.97
C GLN A 122 -8.68 -6.23 8.42
N HIS A 123 -9.93 -6.61 8.64
CA HIS A 123 -10.50 -6.94 9.96
C HIS A 123 -10.20 -5.91 11.08
N PRO A 124 -10.55 -4.63 10.90
CA PRO A 124 -10.20 -3.56 11.84
C PRO A 124 -10.76 -3.76 13.26
N LEU A 125 -11.81 -4.57 13.44
CA LEU A 125 -12.37 -4.92 14.76
C LEU A 125 -11.33 -5.49 15.75
N TYR A 126 -10.24 -6.07 15.27
CA TYR A 126 -9.20 -6.67 16.11
C TYR A 126 -8.04 -5.73 16.45
N ILE A 127 -8.08 -4.46 16.04
CA ILE A 127 -7.03 -3.48 16.33
C ILE A 127 -6.78 -3.35 17.84
N LYS A 128 -7.84 -3.35 18.67
CA LYS A 128 -7.69 -3.32 20.15
C LYS A 128 -6.93 -4.51 20.75
N ASN A 129 -6.75 -5.60 19.99
CA ASN A 129 -6.04 -6.79 20.42
C ASN A 129 -4.59 -6.84 19.91
N MET A 130 -4.14 -5.82 19.17
CA MET A 130 -2.81 -5.81 18.57
C MET A 130 -1.73 -5.41 19.57
N PRO A 131 -0.56 -6.10 19.58
CA PRO A 131 0.58 -5.75 20.43
C PRO A 131 1.36 -4.55 19.88
N ASP A 132 2.30 -4.02 20.65
CA ASP A 132 3.16 -2.88 20.24
C ASP A 132 3.92 -3.10 18.93
N GLU A 133 4.29 -4.36 18.61
CA GLU A 133 4.91 -4.72 17.33
C GLU A 133 4.03 -4.35 16.12
N PHE A 134 2.71 -4.39 16.26
CA PHE A 134 1.80 -3.94 15.21
C PHE A 134 1.97 -2.44 14.94
N TRP A 135 2.00 -1.65 16.02
CA TRP A 135 2.14 -0.19 15.95
C TRP A 135 3.51 0.24 15.44
N SER A 136 4.58 -0.52 15.76
CA SER A 136 5.91 -0.22 15.26
C SER A 136 5.98 -0.27 13.74
N HIS A 137 5.23 -1.15 13.08
CA HIS A 137 5.16 -1.18 11.61
C HIS A 137 4.59 0.11 11.01
N PHE A 138 3.63 0.77 11.67
CA PHE A 138 3.12 2.07 11.22
C PHE A 138 4.15 3.19 11.38
N ILE A 139 4.90 3.17 12.49
CA ILE A 139 5.95 4.16 12.74
C ILE A 139 7.03 4.06 11.66
N GLU A 140 7.43 2.83 11.31
CA GLU A 140 8.46 2.61 10.29
C GLU A 140 8.06 3.12 8.90
N LEU A 141 6.76 3.08 8.55
CA LEU A 141 6.26 3.59 7.26
C LEU A 141 6.58 5.07 7.03
N GLN A 142 6.63 5.88 8.10
CA GLN A 142 6.96 7.31 8.01
C GLN A 142 8.37 7.58 7.45
N SER A 143 9.28 6.61 7.61
CA SER A 143 10.65 6.73 7.10
C SER A 143 10.82 6.31 5.64
N LEU A 144 9.78 5.74 5.04
CA LEU A 144 9.85 5.12 3.72
C LEU A 144 9.29 6.02 2.62
N GLY A 145 8.55 7.08 2.94
CA GLY A 145 7.87 7.96 2.02
C GLY A 145 6.84 8.82 2.75
N ASP A 146 5.99 9.52 2.01
CA ASP A 146 4.90 10.29 2.60
C ASP A 146 3.73 9.36 2.95
N PHE A 147 3.75 8.86 4.19
CA PHE A 147 2.76 7.92 4.70
C PHE A 147 1.47 8.64 5.09
N HIS A 148 0.32 8.07 4.70
CA HIS A 148 -1.02 8.53 5.04
C HIS A 148 -1.90 7.38 5.49
N PHE A 149 -2.78 7.65 6.46
CA PHE A 149 -3.95 6.83 6.72
C PHE A 149 -5.18 7.54 6.14
N LEU A 150 -5.92 6.86 5.26
CA LEU A 150 -7.10 7.39 4.60
C LEU A 150 -8.35 6.79 5.24
N GLU A 151 -9.18 7.64 5.85
CA GLU A 151 -10.42 7.24 6.52
C GLU A 151 -11.51 6.93 5.47
N ASN A 152 -12.03 5.70 5.46
CA ASN A 152 -13.15 5.31 4.59
C ASN A 152 -14.50 5.32 5.32
N ALA A 153 -14.48 4.97 6.60
CA ALA A 153 -15.67 4.95 7.44
C ALA A 153 -15.71 6.15 8.38
N VAL A 154 -16.90 6.74 8.49
CA VAL A 154 -17.19 7.85 9.39
C VAL A 154 -18.35 7.44 10.30
N PRO A 155 -18.25 7.59 11.62
CA PRO A 155 -19.35 7.33 12.54
C PRO A 155 -20.58 8.18 12.21
N SER A 156 -21.78 7.63 12.30
CA SER A 156 -23.04 8.30 11.97
C SER A 156 -23.58 9.21 13.08
N SER A 157 -23.08 9.07 14.32
CA SER A 157 -23.53 9.86 15.48
C SER A 157 -23.11 11.33 15.37
N VAL A 158 -24.02 12.24 15.78
CA VAL A 158 -23.76 13.69 15.82
C VAL A 158 -22.63 14.02 16.79
N GLU A 159 -22.57 13.34 17.93
CA GLU A 159 -21.53 13.49 18.95
C GLU A 159 -20.16 13.08 18.39
N ALA A 160 -20.10 11.96 17.67
CA ALA A 160 -18.87 11.50 17.03
C ALA A 160 -18.36 12.50 15.98
N HIS A 161 -19.26 13.05 15.14
CA HIS A 161 -18.91 14.09 14.17
C HIS A 161 -18.36 15.35 14.83
N LYS A 162 -18.92 15.76 15.98
CA LYS A 162 -18.42 16.90 16.75
C LYS A 162 -16.98 16.65 17.21
N ILE A 163 -16.70 15.48 17.77
CA ILE A 163 -15.35 15.08 18.20
C ILE A 163 -14.38 15.04 17.01
N MET A 164 -14.78 14.45 15.88
CA MET A 164 -13.94 14.42 14.68
C MET A 164 -13.61 15.82 14.16
N LYS A 165 -14.57 16.75 14.23
CA LYS A 165 -14.35 18.15 13.84
C LYS A 165 -13.36 18.86 14.76
N GLU A 166 -13.48 18.67 16.07
CA GLU A 166 -12.55 19.22 17.06
C GLU A 166 -11.13 18.67 16.89
N LEU A 167 -11.01 17.40 16.49
CA LEU A 167 -9.74 16.70 16.31
C LEU A 167 -9.25 16.69 14.85
N LYS A 168 -9.86 17.46 13.93
CA LYS A 168 -9.57 17.36 12.49
C LYS A 168 -8.13 17.73 12.11
N ASN A 169 -7.48 18.59 12.90
CA ASN A 169 -6.18 19.18 12.56
C ASN A 169 -4.96 18.34 13.00
N THR A 170 -5.13 17.06 13.31
CA THR A 170 -4.02 16.21 13.74
C THR A 170 -3.21 15.69 12.56
N LYS A 171 -1.90 15.99 12.55
CA LYS A 171 -0.97 15.49 11.52
C LYS A 171 -0.55 14.02 11.70
N SER A 172 -0.87 13.41 12.84
CA SER A 172 -0.45 12.03 13.14
C SER A 172 -1.39 11.00 12.52
N ASN A 173 -0.90 10.20 11.57
CA ASN A 173 -1.67 9.12 10.94
C ASN A 173 -2.10 8.03 11.93
N ILE A 174 -1.23 7.67 12.88
CA ILE A 174 -1.55 6.67 13.91
C ILE A 174 -2.67 7.20 14.82
N PHE A 175 -2.61 8.49 15.19
CA PHE A 175 -3.68 9.09 15.96
C PHE A 175 -5.00 9.10 15.19
N GLN A 176 -5.00 9.47 13.90
CA GLN A 176 -6.20 9.44 13.06
C GLN A 176 -6.80 8.04 12.99
N LEU A 177 -5.98 7.01 12.78
CA LEU A 177 -6.40 5.60 12.79
C LEU A 177 -7.03 5.20 14.14
N ILE A 178 -6.34 5.45 15.26
CA ILE A 178 -6.84 5.10 16.60
C ILE A 178 -8.13 5.86 16.89
N ARG A 179 -8.18 7.15 16.61
CA ARG A 179 -9.36 7.99 16.78
C ARG A 179 -10.53 7.43 15.99
N ASN A 180 -10.35 7.16 14.69
CA ASN A 180 -11.43 6.66 13.86
C ASN A 180 -11.93 5.30 14.35
N TYR A 181 -11.01 4.40 14.70
CA TYR A 181 -11.33 3.09 15.28
C TYR A 181 -12.16 3.22 16.57
N VAL A 182 -11.70 4.03 17.52
CA VAL A 182 -12.38 4.20 18.82
C VAL A 182 -13.76 4.81 18.65
N LEU A 183 -13.92 5.81 17.78
CA LEU A 183 -15.23 6.42 17.54
C LEU A 183 -16.21 5.45 16.88
N LEU A 184 -15.75 4.65 15.90
CA LEU A 184 -16.60 3.61 15.30
C LEU A 184 -16.97 2.52 16.32
N GLU A 185 -16.05 2.13 17.19
CA GLU A 185 -16.32 1.15 18.25
C GLU A 185 -17.37 1.67 19.24
N ILE A 186 -17.23 2.90 19.74
CA ILE A 186 -18.11 3.48 20.75
C ILE A 186 -19.51 3.76 20.19
N TYR A 187 -19.59 4.35 18.99
CA TYR A 187 -20.86 4.87 18.47
C TYR A 187 -21.57 3.91 17.50
N GLN A 188 -20.90 2.89 16.99
CA GLN A 188 -21.47 1.93 16.03
C GLN A 188 -21.22 0.45 16.38
N GLY A 189 -20.52 0.16 17.49
CA GLY A 189 -20.17 -1.22 17.85
C GLY A 189 -19.07 -1.81 16.96
N GLY A 190 -18.32 -0.95 16.26
CA GLY A 190 -17.22 -1.31 15.38
C GLY A 190 -17.55 -1.09 13.91
N SER A 191 -16.58 -1.36 13.04
CA SER A 191 -16.74 -1.31 11.58
C SER A 191 -15.99 -2.45 10.91
N ILE A 192 -16.49 -2.89 9.75
CA ILE A 192 -15.78 -3.83 8.87
C ILE A 192 -14.77 -3.14 7.94
N ASP A 193 -14.93 -1.83 7.76
CA ASP A 193 -14.03 -0.96 6.97
C ASP A 193 -13.61 0.21 7.84
N LEU A 194 -12.31 0.40 8.01
CA LEU A 194 -11.76 1.53 8.75
C LEU A 194 -11.15 2.57 7.81
N GLY A 195 -10.64 2.13 6.66
CA GLY A 195 -9.73 2.92 5.86
C GLY A 195 -8.65 2.11 5.16
N SER A 196 -7.78 2.84 4.48
CA SER A 196 -6.58 2.31 3.82
C SER A 196 -5.31 2.98 4.35
N ILE A 197 -4.21 2.27 4.19
CA ILE A 197 -2.86 2.80 4.38
C ILE A 197 -2.26 3.08 3.02
N GLU A 198 -1.60 4.23 2.90
CA GLU A 198 -1.02 4.72 1.65
C GLU A 198 0.38 5.28 1.93
N ILE A 199 1.30 5.08 1.01
CA ILE A 199 2.59 5.76 0.99
C ILE A 199 2.84 6.35 -0.39
N LYS A 200 3.29 7.61 -0.43
CA LYS A 200 3.54 8.36 -1.65
C LYS A 200 5.02 8.69 -1.83
N TRP A 201 5.42 8.73 -3.10
CA TRP A 201 6.71 9.23 -3.56
C TRP A 201 6.49 10.18 -4.74
N PRO A 202 7.08 11.39 -4.73
CA PRO A 202 7.06 12.25 -5.90
C PRO A 202 7.63 11.51 -7.12
N VAL A 203 7.07 11.74 -8.31
CA VAL A 203 7.56 11.15 -9.58
C VAL A 203 9.02 11.49 -9.89
N THR A 204 9.57 12.52 -9.25
CA THR A 204 11.00 12.90 -9.35
C THR A 204 11.91 12.02 -8.50
N THR A 205 11.36 11.14 -7.67
CA THR A 205 12.14 10.22 -6.83
C THR A 205 12.81 9.17 -7.71
N PRO A 206 14.11 8.89 -7.55
CA PRO A 206 14.79 7.86 -8.35
C PRO A 206 14.11 6.49 -8.23
N TRP A 207 13.94 5.78 -9.36
CA TRP A 207 13.33 4.45 -9.39
C TRP A 207 13.94 3.47 -8.40
N GLU A 208 15.26 3.49 -8.25
CA GLU A 208 15.96 2.66 -7.28
C GLU A 208 15.47 2.89 -5.85
N GLN A 209 15.25 4.16 -5.48
CA GLN A 209 14.74 4.54 -4.16
C GLN A 209 13.27 4.16 -4.01
N ILE A 210 12.44 4.39 -5.04
CA ILE A 210 11.03 3.97 -5.06
C ILE A 210 10.92 2.47 -4.83
N ILE A 211 11.71 1.66 -5.55
CA ILE A 211 11.66 0.19 -5.42
C ILE A 211 12.17 -0.25 -4.03
N LYS A 212 13.31 0.29 -3.56
CA LYS A 212 13.86 -0.06 -2.24
C LYS A 212 12.89 0.26 -1.11
N ASN A 213 12.27 1.43 -1.16
CA ASN A 213 11.28 1.85 -0.17
C ASN A 213 9.96 1.10 -0.34
N GLY A 214 9.55 0.84 -1.58
CA GLY A 214 8.37 0.05 -1.93
C GLY A 214 8.43 -1.36 -1.37
N VAL A 215 9.55 -2.07 -1.51
CA VAL A 215 9.72 -3.42 -0.94
C VAL A 215 9.57 -3.40 0.59
N LYS A 216 10.16 -2.41 1.26
CA LYS A 216 10.04 -2.26 2.71
C LYS A 216 8.60 -1.90 3.12
N ALA A 217 7.98 -0.95 2.43
CA ALA A 217 6.63 -0.49 2.72
C ALA A 217 5.60 -1.60 2.49
N PHE A 218 5.74 -2.33 1.38
CA PHE A 218 4.94 -3.52 1.06
C PHE A 218 5.09 -4.58 2.16
N SER A 219 6.32 -4.83 2.65
CA SER A 219 6.53 -5.75 3.78
C SER A 219 5.84 -5.29 5.07
N ARG A 220 5.80 -3.98 5.35
CA ARG A 220 5.07 -3.44 6.51
C ARG A 220 3.56 -3.53 6.32
N PHE A 221 3.03 -3.18 5.15
CA PHE A 221 1.60 -3.33 4.84
C PHE A 221 1.17 -4.79 4.97
N TYR A 222 1.97 -5.72 4.45
CA TYR A 222 1.74 -7.14 4.59
C TYR A 222 1.68 -7.57 6.05
N LYS A 223 2.67 -7.19 6.87
CA LYS A 223 2.73 -7.59 8.29
C LYS A 223 1.56 -7.02 9.08
N ILE A 224 1.22 -5.75 8.88
CA ILE A 224 0.06 -5.10 9.50
C ILE A 224 -1.21 -5.92 9.22
N ASN A 225 -1.50 -6.20 7.95
CA ASN A 225 -2.68 -6.96 7.56
C ASN A 225 -2.62 -8.43 8.01
N TYR A 226 -1.44 -9.05 7.98
CA TYR A 226 -1.25 -10.42 8.43
C TYR A 226 -1.52 -10.60 9.92
N MET A 227 -1.14 -9.63 10.76
CA MET A 227 -1.42 -9.66 12.19
C MET A 227 -2.93 -9.60 12.46
N LEU A 228 -3.65 -8.73 11.75
CA LEU A 228 -5.11 -8.62 11.84
C LEU A 228 -5.81 -9.89 11.32
N TYR A 229 -5.39 -10.40 10.17
CA TYR A 229 -5.84 -11.67 9.61
C TYR A 229 -5.66 -12.83 10.60
N ARG A 230 -4.46 -12.95 11.20
CA ARG A 230 -4.15 -14.03 12.15
C ARG A 230 -5.04 -13.95 13.38
N MET A 231 -5.29 -12.74 13.90
CA MET A 231 -6.18 -12.58 15.05
C MET A 231 -7.61 -12.99 14.73
N ASN A 232 -8.12 -12.57 13.57
CA ASN A 232 -9.43 -13.02 13.09
C ASN A 232 -9.50 -14.55 12.93
N TYR A 233 -8.48 -15.15 12.31
CA TYR A 233 -8.41 -16.60 12.12
C TYR A 233 -8.45 -17.38 13.44
N LEU A 234 -7.68 -16.94 14.45
CA LEU A 234 -7.67 -17.57 15.78
C LEU A 234 -9.03 -17.43 16.47
N HIS A 235 -9.69 -16.28 16.32
CA HIS A 235 -11.02 -16.05 16.89
C HIS A 235 -12.09 -16.95 16.27
N ILE A 236 -12.09 -17.09 14.93
CA ILE A 236 -13.03 -17.98 14.22
C ILE A 236 -12.82 -19.44 14.63
N ASN A 237 -11.58 -19.91 14.71
CA ASN A 237 -11.31 -21.32 15.02
C ASN A 237 -11.49 -21.68 16.49
N ARG A 238 -11.36 -20.73 17.42
CA ARG A 238 -11.73 -20.95 18.84
C ARG A 238 -13.24 -21.10 19.07
N ARG A 239 -14.05 -20.63 18.13
CA ARG A 239 -15.52 -20.73 18.17
C ARG A 239 -16.08 -21.97 17.48
N LYS A 240 -15.23 -22.80 16.87
CA LYS A 240 -15.65 -24.10 16.34
C LYS A 240 -15.76 -25.07 17.53
N PRO A 241 -16.93 -25.70 17.74
CA PRO A 241 -17.16 -26.64 18.83
C PRO A 241 -16.26 -27.88 18.73
#